data_AF-A0A5M3MM54-F1
#
_entry.id   AF-A0A5M3MM54-F1
#
_cell.length_a   1.000
_cell.length_b   1.000
_cell.length_c   1.000
_cell.angle_alpha   90.00
_cell.angle_beta   90.00
_cell.angle_gamma   90.00
#
_symmetry.space_group_name_H-M   'P 1'
#
loop_
_entity.id
_entity.type
_entity.pdbx_description
1 polymer ?
#
loop_
_entity_poly.entity_id
_entity_poly.type
_entity_poly.pdbx_seq_one_letter_code
_entity_poly.pdbx_strand_id
1 'polypeptide(L)'
;AHIKPPTFLVITEFVPTSFEPSLKDRLEEVLISAGMPTSAITWAEWIKRVSKRKPGQQTAHLKMVFTSTATANRAIEEGLMIEGHRVYSWKSLPEPPWCFKCQSTTGAHLAATCLAAEWTCASCAGPHCTNQC
;
A
#
# COMPACT_ATOMS: atom_id res chain seq x y z
N ALA A 1 -19.67 -14.24 -16.74
CA ALA A 1 -18.88 -13.23 -16.03
C ALA A 1 -17.69 -13.92 -15.37
N HIS A 2 -16.45 -13.53 -15.69
CA HIS A 2 -15.26 -14.06 -15.00
C HIS A 2 -15.07 -13.27 -13.70
N ILE A 3 -15.46 -13.86 -12.57
CA ILE A 3 -15.26 -13.24 -11.25
C ILE A 3 -13.79 -13.42 -10.89
N LYS A 4 -13.05 -12.31 -10.76
CA LYS A 4 -11.68 -12.35 -10.25
C LYS A 4 -11.72 -12.78 -8.78
N PRO A 5 -10.88 -13.74 -8.36
CA PRO A 5 -10.81 -14.12 -6.97
C PRO A 5 -10.42 -12.91 -6.10
N PRO A 6 -10.93 -12.83 -4.86
CA PRO A 6 -10.57 -11.75 -3.96
C PRO A 6 -9.07 -11.79 -3.67
N THR A 7 -8.48 -10.60 -3.54
CA THR A 7 -7.08 -10.44 -3.15
C THR A 7 -6.98 -9.58 -1.91
N PHE A 8 -5.94 -9.81 -1.11
CA PHE A 8 -5.80 -9.22 0.22
C PHE A 8 -4.55 -8.38 0.24
N LEU A 9 -4.75 -7.07 0.26
CA LEU A 9 -3.65 -6.12 0.26
C LEU A 9 -3.16 -5.84 1.68
N VAL A 10 -1.85 -6.04 1.88
CA VAL A 10 -1.16 -5.67 3.10
C VAL A 10 0.00 -4.74 2.80
N ILE A 11 0.37 -3.95 3.80
CA ILE A 11 1.58 -3.14 3.79
C ILE A 11 2.58 -3.84 4.70
N THR A 12 3.79 -4.05 4.22
CA THR A 12 4.89 -4.63 5.00
C THR A 12 5.93 -3.56 5.25
N GLU A 13 6.25 -3.34 6.51
CA GLU A 13 7.07 -2.22 6.92
C GLU A 13 8.55 -2.56 7.08
N PHE A 14 9.38 -1.52 7.02
CA PHE A 14 10.84 -1.59 7.29
C PHE A 14 11.61 -2.68 6.52
N VAL A 15 11.19 -2.98 5.29
CA VAL A 15 11.85 -3.97 4.42
C VAL A 15 13.19 -3.42 3.92
N PRO A 16 14.29 -4.20 3.99
CA PRO A 16 15.59 -3.78 3.45
C PRO A 16 15.51 -3.36 1.99
N THR A 17 16.11 -2.22 1.64
CA THR A 17 16.07 -1.68 0.28
C THR A 17 16.85 -2.53 -0.75
N SER A 18 17.66 -3.48 -0.28
CA SER A 18 18.36 -4.50 -1.05
C SER A 18 17.44 -5.61 -1.59
N PHE A 19 16.27 -5.80 -0.97
CA PHE A 19 15.27 -6.75 -1.44
C PHE A 19 14.69 -6.30 -2.78
N GLU A 20 14.46 -7.22 -3.71
CA GLU A 20 13.82 -6.89 -4.99
C GLU A 20 12.43 -7.54 -5.08
N PRO A 21 11.34 -6.81 -4.71
CA PRO A 21 9.99 -7.36 -4.63
C PRO A 21 9.38 -7.70 -5.98
N SER A 22 9.94 -7.21 -7.10
CA SER A 22 9.44 -7.56 -8.44
C SER A 22 9.94 -8.92 -8.94
N LEU A 23 10.97 -9.50 -8.30
CA LEU A 23 11.50 -10.80 -8.68
C LEU A 23 10.70 -11.91 -7.99
N LYS A 24 10.15 -12.83 -8.80
CA LYS A 24 9.33 -13.94 -8.32
C LYS A 24 10.10 -14.82 -7.33
N ASP A 25 11.32 -15.21 -7.66
CA ASP A 25 12.14 -16.11 -6.84
C ASP A 25 12.39 -15.52 -5.44
N ARG A 26 12.54 -14.20 -5.33
CA ARG A 26 12.70 -13.51 -4.05
C ARG A 26 11.45 -13.57 -3.18
N LEU A 27 10.26 -13.48 -3.78
CA LEU A 27 9.00 -13.67 -3.07
C LEU A 27 8.79 -15.12 -2.67
N GLU A 28 9.18 -16.07 -3.53
CA GLU A 28 9.10 -17.50 -3.24
C GLU A 28 10.01 -17.88 -2.06
N GLU A 29 11.24 -17.36 -1.99
CA GLU A 29 12.14 -17.53 -0.84
C GLU A 29 11.49 -17.10 0.49
N VAL A 30 10.86 -15.91 0.49
CA VAL A 30 10.15 -15.38 1.67
C VAL A 30 8.99 -16.30 2.04
N LEU A 31 8.19 -16.74 1.08
CA LEU A 31 7.03 -17.59 1.33
C LEU A 31 7.42 -18.99 1.82
N ILE A 32 8.47 -19.58 1.25
CA ILE A 32 9.02 -20.87 1.70
C ILE A 32 9.53 -20.76 3.13
N SER A 33 10.29 -19.70 3.45
CA SER A 33 10.79 -19.47 4.81
C SER A 33 9.66 -19.29 5.83
N ALA A 34 8.56 -18.70 5.38
CA ALA A 34 7.34 -18.53 6.16
C ALA A 34 6.41 -19.74 6.09
N GLY A 35 6.81 -20.88 5.51
CA GLY A 35 5.97 -22.09 5.40
C GLY A 35 4.63 -21.86 4.71
N MET A 36 4.59 -20.98 3.71
CA MET A 36 3.41 -20.65 2.89
C MET A 36 3.57 -21.18 1.46
N PRO A 37 2.47 -21.40 0.72
CA PRO A 37 2.54 -21.73 -0.71
C PRO A 37 3.24 -20.60 -1.49
N THR A 38 4.07 -20.95 -2.48
CA THR A 38 4.74 -19.95 -3.36
C THR A 38 3.77 -19.11 -4.19
N SER A 39 2.53 -19.58 -4.36
CA SER A 39 1.42 -18.84 -4.98
C SER A 39 0.66 -17.92 -4.02
N ALA A 40 1.09 -17.80 -2.76
CA ALA A 40 0.40 -17.01 -1.75
C ALA A 40 0.46 -15.50 -2.01
N ILE A 41 1.50 -15.01 -2.69
CA ILE A 41 1.65 -13.61 -3.11
C ILE A 41 1.47 -13.53 -4.63
N THR A 42 0.61 -12.62 -5.10
CA THR A 42 0.43 -12.34 -6.53
C THR A 42 1.51 -11.41 -7.04
N TRP A 43 1.80 -10.35 -6.28
CA TRP A 43 2.86 -9.38 -6.57
C TRP A 43 3.19 -8.59 -5.31
N ALA A 44 4.36 -7.96 -5.31
CA ALA A 44 4.78 -6.96 -4.34
C ALA A 44 5.45 -5.77 -5.05
N GLU A 45 5.27 -4.56 -4.52
CA GLU A 45 5.91 -3.37 -5.06
C GLU A 45 6.30 -2.40 -3.94
N TRP A 46 7.30 -1.57 -4.20
CA TRP A 46 7.67 -0.48 -3.30
C TRP A 46 6.60 0.62 -3.30
N ILE A 47 6.08 0.98 -2.13
CA ILE A 47 5.15 2.12 -1.98
C ILE A 47 5.85 3.41 -2.42
N LYS A 48 7.08 3.59 -1.95
CA LYS A 48 7.93 4.71 -2.34
C LYS A 48 8.79 4.29 -3.52
N ARG A 49 8.59 4.95 -4.68
CA ARG A 49 9.44 4.74 -5.86
C ARG A 49 10.92 4.85 -5.51
N VAL A 50 11.74 3.96 -6.08
CA VAL A 50 13.19 3.92 -5.84
C VAL A 50 13.85 5.28 -6.09
N SER A 51 13.43 5.98 -7.16
CA SER A 51 13.93 7.32 -7.53
C SER A 51 13.59 8.44 -6.55
N LYS A 52 12.69 8.20 -5.58
CA LYS A 52 12.29 9.18 -4.54
C LYS A 52 12.86 8.84 -3.17
N ARG A 53 13.69 7.80 -3.04
CA ARG A 53 14.33 7.44 -1.78
C ARG A 53 15.34 8.51 -1.35
N LYS A 54 15.50 8.68 -0.04
CA LYS A 54 16.55 9.54 0.48
C LYS A 54 17.91 8.86 0.24
N PRO A 55 18.99 9.62 -0.06
CA PRO A 55 20.33 9.04 -0.09
C PRO A 55 20.65 8.30 1.22
N GLY A 56 21.15 7.07 1.12
CA GLY A 56 21.47 6.24 2.28
C GLY A 56 20.28 5.61 3.01
N GLN A 57 19.05 5.71 2.49
CA GLN A 57 17.88 5.03 3.05
C GLN A 57 18.06 3.51 2.95
N GLN A 58 18.06 2.81 4.10
CA GLN A 58 18.33 1.35 4.18
C GLN A 58 17.07 0.49 4.18
N THR A 59 15.91 1.07 4.53
CA THR A 59 14.63 0.36 4.57
C THR A 59 13.52 1.15 3.87
N ALA A 60 12.51 0.46 3.37
CA ALA A 60 11.32 1.04 2.77
C ALA A 60 10.09 0.14 3.02
N HIS A 61 8.92 0.58 2.56
CA HIS A 61 7.67 -0.16 2.77
C HIS A 61 7.19 -0.80 1.47
N LEU A 62 6.70 -2.02 1.58
CA LEU A 62 6.12 -2.78 0.48
C LEU A 62 4.60 -2.75 0.56
N LYS A 63 4.00 -2.73 -0.61
CA LYS A 63 2.61 -3.11 -0.82
C LYS A 63 2.63 -4.53 -1.38
N MET A 64 1.99 -5.47 -0.69
CA MET A 64 1.99 -6.88 -1.08
C MET A 64 0.58 -7.41 -1.18
N VAL A 65 0.32 -8.18 -2.24
CA VAL A 65 -1.01 -8.72 -2.52
C VAL A 65 -1.02 -10.22 -2.31
N PHE A 66 -1.80 -10.66 -1.33
CA PHE A 66 -2.00 -12.07 -1.02
C PHE A 66 -3.24 -12.65 -1.71
N THR A 67 -3.20 -13.93 -2.02
CA THR A 67 -4.29 -14.69 -2.66
C THR A 67 -5.31 -15.24 -1.67
N SER A 68 -5.03 -15.21 -0.36
CA SER A 68 -5.94 -15.69 0.68
C SER A 68 -5.89 -14.86 1.96
N THR A 69 -6.98 -14.84 2.73
CA THR A 69 -7.01 -14.22 4.06
C THR A 69 -6.06 -14.90 5.02
N ALA A 70 -5.93 -16.24 4.94
CA ALA A 70 -5.09 -17.02 5.83
C ALA A 70 -3.61 -16.62 5.70
N THR A 71 -3.11 -16.53 4.47
CA THR A 71 -1.71 -16.13 4.22
C THR A 71 -1.46 -14.65 4.54
N ALA A 72 -2.43 -13.78 4.28
CA ALA A 72 -2.36 -12.38 4.67
C ALA A 72 -2.33 -12.20 6.20
N ASN A 73 -3.23 -12.85 6.93
CA ASN A 73 -3.30 -12.76 8.39
C ASN A 73 -2.03 -13.33 9.02
N ARG A 74 -1.50 -14.42 8.48
CA ARG A 74 -0.24 -14.98 8.94
C ARG A 74 0.93 -14.00 8.77
N ALA A 75 1.00 -13.28 7.64
CA ALA A 75 1.99 -12.21 7.46
C ALA A 75 1.79 -11.01 8.41
N ILE A 76 0.57 -10.78 8.91
CA ILE A 76 0.25 -9.73 9.89
C ILE A 76 0.61 -10.17 11.31
N GLU A 77 0.20 -11.38 11.70
CA GLU A 77 0.34 -11.92 13.06
C GLU A 77 1.75 -12.44 13.33
N GLU A 78 2.31 -13.21 12.39
CA GLU A 78 3.63 -13.82 12.54
C GLU A 78 4.72 -12.93 11.93
N GLY A 79 4.41 -12.07 10.96
CA GLY A 79 5.43 -11.37 10.18
C GLY A 79 6.10 -12.28 9.15
N LEU A 80 7.08 -11.73 8.44
CA LEU A 80 7.81 -12.41 7.36
C LEU A 80 9.32 -12.24 7.55
N MET A 81 10.08 -13.26 7.18
CA MET A 81 11.54 -13.18 7.15
C MET A 81 11.98 -12.72 5.77
N ILE A 82 12.56 -11.52 5.68
CA ILE A 82 13.11 -10.95 4.44
C ILE A 82 14.58 -10.61 4.67
N GLU A 83 15.48 -11.25 3.93
CA GLU A 83 16.94 -11.05 4.02
C GLU A 83 17.46 -11.10 5.48
N GLY A 84 16.99 -12.07 6.26
CA GLY A 84 17.36 -12.26 7.66
C GLY A 84 16.67 -11.33 8.67
N HIS A 85 15.80 -10.42 8.21
CA HIS A 85 15.06 -9.50 9.07
C HIS A 85 13.60 -9.93 9.18
N ARG A 86 13.08 -9.97 10.42
CA ARG A 86 11.64 -10.16 10.65
C ARG A 86 10.91 -8.84 10.45
N VAL A 87 10.06 -8.77 9.43
CA VAL A 87 9.24 -7.60 9.10
C VAL A 87 7.77 -7.90 9.35
N TYR A 88 7.03 -6.89 9.81
CA TYR A 88 5.62 -7.03 10.12
C TYR A 88 4.76 -6.38 9.05
N SER A 89 3.56 -6.93 8.87
CA SER A 89 2.59 -6.41 7.93
C SER A 89 1.34 -5.93 8.63
N TRP A 90 0.60 -5.03 7.99
CA TRP A 90 -0.75 -4.66 8.41
C TRP A 90 -1.70 -4.63 7.22
N LYS A 91 -2.99 -4.74 7.51
CA LYS A 91 -4.05 -4.61 6.50
C LYS A 91 -4.02 -3.21 5.89
N SER A 92 -3.99 -3.12 4.55
CA SER A 92 -4.19 -1.85 3.87
C SER A 92 -5.67 -1.47 3.97
N LEU A 93 -5.98 -0.43 4.75
CA LEU A 93 -7.31 0.14 4.80
C LEU A 93 -7.50 1.13 3.64
N PRO A 94 -8.70 1.21 3.05
CA PRO A 94 -8.99 2.24 2.06
C PRO A 94 -8.87 3.62 2.71
N GLU A 95 -8.32 4.57 1.97
CA GLU A 95 -8.30 5.97 2.38
C GLU A 95 -9.74 6.46 2.58
N PRO A 96 -10.03 7.22 3.65
CA PRO A 96 -11.35 7.79 3.83
C PRO A 96 -11.70 8.67 2.63
N PRO A 97 -12.94 8.56 2.09
CA PRO A 97 -13.36 9.43 1.02
C PRO A 97 -13.37 10.89 1.51
N TRP A 98 -12.80 11.79 0.70
CA TRP A 98 -12.92 13.23 0.92
C TRP A 98 -13.57 13.93 -0.25
N CYS A 99 -14.08 15.13 0.00
CA CYS A 99 -14.60 15.98 -1.06
C CYS A 99 -13.45 16.71 -1.78
N PHE A 100 -13.24 16.46 -3.07
CA PHE A 100 -12.20 17.14 -3.85
C PHE A 100 -12.40 18.66 -4.05
N LYS A 101 -13.55 19.21 -3.64
CA LYS A 101 -13.80 20.66 -3.68
C LYS A 101 -13.35 21.35 -2.40
N CYS A 102 -13.75 20.86 -1.22
CA CYS A 102 -13.45 21.51 0.07
C CYS A 102 -12.43 20.74 0.94
N GLN A 103 -11.92 19.60 0.46
CA GLN A 103 -11.02 18.68 1.17
C GLN A 103 -11.56 18.14 2.52
N SER A 104 -12.86 18.26 2.77
CA SER A 104 -13.48 17.71 3.99
C SER A 104 -13.56 16.18 3.92
N THR A 105 -13.11 15.52 4.99
CA THR A 105 -13.26 14.07 5.26
C THR A 105 -14.45 13.76 6.17
N THR A 106 -15.09 14.78 6.74
CA THR A 106 -16.16 14.64 7.75
C THR A 106 -17.57 14.70 7.16
N GLY A 107 -17.71 15.24 5.94
CA GLY A 107 -18.99 15.35 5.25
C GLY A 107 -19.29 14.15 4.36
N ALA A 108 -20.51 13.61 4.44
CA ALA A 108 -21.02 12.60 3.50
C ALA A 108 -21.40 13.23 2.14
N HIS A 109 -20.51 14.02 1.55
CA HIS A 109 -20.74 14.66 0.26
C HIS A 109 -19.51 14.55 -0.65
N LEU A 110 -19.76 14.59 -1.95
CA LEU A 110 -18.72 14.61 -2.98
C LEU A 110 -18.66 16.00 -3.61
N ALA A 111 -17.62 16.26 -4.40
CA ALA A 111 -17.43 17.55 -5.06
C ALA A 111 -18.68 18.01 -5.86
N ALA A 112 -19.40 17.07 -6.47
CA ALA A 112 -20.62 17.33 -7.23
C ALA A 112 -21.78 17.92 -6.40
N THR A 113 -21.86 17.60 -5.11
CA THR A 113 -22.92 18.06 -4.19
C THR A 113 -22.39 19.03 -3.13
N CYS A 114 -21.15 19.52 -3.31
CA CYS A 114 -20.48 20.35 -2.33
C CYS A 114 -20.92 21.81 -2.40
N LEU A 115 -21.48 22.31 -1.30
CA LEU A 115 -21.98 23.68 -1.14
C LEU A 115 -20.89 24.71 -0.80
N ALA A 116 -19.62 24.32 -0.71
CA ALA A 116 -18.53 25.26 -0.47
C ALA A 116 -18.50 26.35 -1.55
N ALA A 117 -18.33 27.61 -1.14
CA ALA A 117 -18.29 28.74 -2.08
C ALA A 117 -17.01 28.71 -2.94
N GLU A 118 -15.89 28.34 -2.34
CA GLU A 118 -14.57 28.30 -2.98
C GLU A 118 -14.02 26.87 -3.05
N TRP A 119 -13.05 26.68 -3.93
CA TRP A 119 -12.25 25.46 -4.01
C TRP A 119 -11.09 25.53 -3.03
N THR A 120 -10.72 24.40 -2.44
CA THR A 120 -9.54 24.26 -1.60
C THR A 120 -8.58 23.29 -2.26
N CYS A 121 -7.38 23.77 -2.59
CA CYS A 121 -6.34 22.95 -3.22
C CYS A 121 -5.82 21.88 -2.25
N ALA A 122 -5.78 20.63 -2.70
CA ALA A 122 -5.29 19.50 -1.89
C ALA A 122 -3.77 19.55 -1.65
N SER A 123 -3.02 20.31 -2.46
CA SER A 123 -1.56 20.37 -2.37
C SER A 123 -1.06 21.55 -1.51
N CYS A 124 -1.66 22.73 -1.64
CA CYS A 124 -1.19 23.95 -0.97
C CYS A 124 -2.25 24.65 -0.10
N ALA A 125 -3.46 24.11 0.00
CA ALA A 125 -4.61 24.68 0.73
C ALA A 125 -5.10 26.06 0.23
N GLY A 126 -4.64 26.52 -0.94
CA GLY A 126 -5.09 27.78 -1.54
C GLY A 126 -6.49 27.73 -2.17
N PRO A 127 -7.09 28.90 -2.48
CA PRO A 127 -8.45 29.03 -3.02
C PRO A 127 -8.52 28.74 -4.53
N HIS A 128 -8.12 27.54 -4.96
CA HIS A 128 -8.16 27.09 -6.35
C HIS A 128 -8.32 25.57 -6.46
N CYS A 129 -8.64 25.09 -7.66
CA CYS A 129 -8.68 23.65 -7.94
C CYS A 129 -7.25 23.09 -8.01
N THR A 130 -7.00 21.91 -7.44
CA THR A 130 -5.65 21.30 -7.38
C THR A 130 -4.96 21.16 -8.75
N ASN A 131 -5.71 21.06 -9.85
CA ASN A 131 -5.15 20.99 -11.21
C ASN A 131 -4.60 22.32 -11.74
N GLN A 132 -4.87 23.44 -11.05
CA GLN A 132 -4.35 24.78 -11.34
C GLN A 132 -3.19 25.17 -10.42
N CYS A 133 -2.74 24.23 -9.56
CA CYS A 133 -1.63 24.44 -8.64
C CYS A 133 -0.27 24.22 -9.31
#